data_AF-A0A4Q7TSK0-F1
#
_entry.id   AF-A0A4Q7TSK0-F1
#
_cell.length_a   1.000
_cell.length_b   1.000
_cell.length_c   1.000
_cell.angle_alpha   90.00
_cell.angle_beta   90.00
_cell.angle_gamma   90.00
#
_symmetry.space_group_name_H-M   'P 1'
#
loop_
_entity.id
_entity.type
_entity.pdbx_description
1 polymer ?
#
loop_
_entity_poly.entity_id
_entity_poly.type
_entity_poly.pdbx_seq_one_letter_code
_entity_poly.pdbx_strand_id
1 'polypeptide(L)'
;MYEHSSWGRRRFGEADWRRISHDYPRSPAWRSRKIQWVQDELTWYFRTPIRCMGGCQQDWSLLTDELHLCSYERLGAELHEDILPLCRGCHTDLHLVMERDVRLRLLDLRDASLTALGMIQGQQKRRTRRPGAVPRTGDTRSSH
;
A
#
# COMPACT_ATOMS: atom_id res chain seq x y z
N MET A 1 11.58 7.42 -3.31
CA MET A 1 12.27 6.29 -3.97
C MET A 1 12.61 5.32 -2.84
N TYR A 2 11.87 4.22 -2.69
CA TYR A 2 11.96 3.34 -1.50
C TYR A 2 12.73 2.06 -1.87
N GLU A 3 14.04 2.06 -1.63
CA GLU A 3 15.03 1.20 -2.30
C GLU A 3 15.56 0.01 -1.47
N HIS A 4 14.88 -0.39 -0.38
CA HIS A 4 15.46 -1.34 0.58
C HIS A 4 14.56 -2.52 0.97
N SER A 5 13.81 -3.08 0.03
CA SER A 5 12.98 -4.25 0.31
C SER A 5 13.74 -5.54 -0.08
N SER A 6 14.00 -6.44 0.88
CA SER A 6 14.90 -7.62 0.72
C SER A 6 14.37 -8.73 -0.19
N TRP A 7 13.11 -8.63 -0.62
CA TRP A 7 12.28 -9.79 -0.93
C TRP A 7 12.63 -10.49 -2.22
N GLY A 8 13.13 -9.76 -3.22
CA GLY A 8 13.62 -10.36 -4.47
C GLY A 8 15.10 -10.78 -4.44
N ARG A 9 15.87 -10.43 -3.40
CA ARG A 9 17.32 -10.74 -3.34
C ARG A 9 17.60 -12.24 -3.32
N ARG A 10 16.76 -13.02 -2.64
CA ARG A 10 16.93 -14.49 -2.54
C ARG A 10 16.71 -15.20 -3.89
N ARG A 11 15.94 -14.59 -4.80
CA ARG A 11 15.52 -15.22 -6.07
C ARG A 11 16.31 -14.72 -7.27
N PHE A 12 16.56 -13.42 -7.35
CA PHE A 12 17.20 -12.80 -8.51
C PHE A 12 18.68 -12.47 -8.27
N GLY A 13 19.17 -12.56 -7.02
CA GLY A 13 20.46 -11.97 -6.66
C GLY A 13 20.35 -10.45 -6.45
N GLU A 14 21.29 -9.85 -5.71
CA GLU A 14 21.14 -8.47 -5.24
C GLU A 14 21.18 -7.41 -6.36
N ALA A 15 22.08 -7.57 -7.34
CA ALA A 15 22.22 -6.62 -8.45
C ALA A 15 20.99 -6.64 -9.37
N ASP A 16 20.54 -7.83 -9.77
CA ASP A 16 19.36 -8.00 -10.61
C ASP A 16 18.09 -7.58 -9.90
N TRP A 17 17.97 -7.87 -8.60
CA TRP A 17 16.84 -7.40 -7.82
C TRP A 17 16.74 -5.87 -7.78
N ARG A 18 17.85 -5.17 -7.51
CA ARG A 18 17.85 -3.69 -7.51
C ARG A 18 17.39 -3.15 -8.85
N ARG A 19 17.93 -3.68 -9.94
CA ARG A 19 17.51 -3.31 -11.30
C ARG A 19 16.03 -3.59 -11.56
N ILE A 20 15.56 -4.82 -11.30
CA ILE A 20 14.16 -5.22 -11.54
C ILE A 20 13.19 -4.37 -10.73
N SER A 21 13.44 -4.24 -9.42
CA SER A 21 12.58 -3.49 -8.50
C SER A 21 12.50 -2.00 -8.87
N HIS A 22 13.56 -1.45 -9.47
CA HIS A 22 13.61 -0.06 -9.93
C HIS A 22 13.02 0.13 -11.35
N ASP A 23 13.39 -0.71 -12.30
CA ASP A 23 13.10 -0.48 -13.72
C ASP A 23 11.72 -0.95 -14.12
N TYR A 24 11.25 -2.07 -13.55
CA TYR A 24 9.96 -2.64 -13.94
C TYR A 24 8.79 -1.68 -13.64
N PRO A 25 8.68 -1.03 -12.46
CA PRO A 25 7.64 -0.04 -12.21
C PRO A 25 7.69 1.20 -13.12
N ARG A 26 8.80 1.43 -13.84
CA ARG A 26 8.97 2.51 -14.81
C ARG A 26 8.76 2.05 -16.26
N SER A 27 8.56 0.76 -16.48
CA SER A 27 8.44 0.16 -17.80
C SER A 27 7.09 0.44 -18.47
N PRO A 28 7.01 0.41 -19.81
CA PRO A 28 5.73 0.40 -20.52
C PRO A 28 4.83 -0.79 -20.14
N ALA A 29 5.42 -1.96 -19.90
CA ALA A 29 4.70 -3.17 -19.49
C ALA A 29 3.89 -2.94 -18.22
N TRP A 30 4.49 -2.32 -17.19
CA TRP A 30 3.78 -1.99 -15.97
C TRP A 30 2.66 -0.98 -16.20
N ARG A 31 2.88 0.05 -17.03
CA ARG A 31 1.81 1.02 -17.39
C ARG A 31 0.61 0.31 -18.02
N SER A 32 0.84 -0.58 -18.97
CA SER A 32 -0.22 -1.38 -19.60
C SER A 32 -0.90 -2.30 -18.58
N ARG A 33 -0.14 -2.94 -17.69
CA ARG A 33 -0.69 -3.81 -16.65
C ARG A 33 -1.61 -3.05 -15.69
N LYS A 34 -1.26 -1.82 -15.30
CA LYS A 34 -2.10 -0.96 -14.45
C LYS A 34 -3.45 -0.63 -15.11
N ILE A 35 -3.45 -0.32 -16.40
CA ILE A 35 -4.68 -0.07 -17.15
C ILE A 35 -5.55 -1.32 -17.20
N GLN A 36 -4.94 -2.47 -17.52
CA GLN A 36 -5.64 -3.76 -17.53
C GLN A 36 -6.23 -4.09 -16.16
N TRP A 37 -5.49 -3.88 -15.07
CA TRP A 37 -5.96 -4.15 -13.71
C TRP A 37 -7.24 -3.39 -13.38
N VAL A 38 -7.31 -2.11 -13.76
CA VAL A 38 -8.51 -1.28 -13.57
C VAL A 38 -9.68 -1.82 -14.40
N GLN A 39 -9.44 -2.22 -15.65
CA GLN A 39 -10.48 -2.83 -16.49
C GLN A 39 -10.99 -4.13 -15.85
N ASP A 40 -10.09 -4.99 -15.37
CA ASP A 40 -10.45 -6.24 -14.70
C ASP A 40 -11.32 -5.97 -13.45
N GLU A 41 -10.93 -5.00 -12.63
CA GLU A 41 -11.64 -4.61 -11.40
C GLU A 41 -13.07 -4.12 -11.70
N LEU A 42 -13.23 -3.32 -12.77
CA LEU A 42 -14.52 -2.77 -13.17
C LEU A 42 -15.42 -3.81 -13.85
N THR A 43 -14.85 -4.72 -14.64
CA THR A 43 -15.61 -5.72 -15.41
C THR A 43 -15.99 -6.94 -14.58
N TRP A 44 -15.06 -7.49 -13.81
CA TRP A 44 -15.23 -8.80 -13.17
C TRP A 44 -15.54 -8.72 -11.69
N TYR A 45 -15.03 -7.70 -11.02
CA TYR A 45 -15.14 -7.56 -9.56
C TYR A 45 -16.19 -6.53 -9.13
N PHE A 46 -16.75 -5.76 -10.07
CA PHE A 46 -17.83 -4.78 -9.88
C PHE A 46 -17.58 -3.82 -8.69
N ARG A 47 -16.32 -3.46 -8.43
CA ARG A 47 -15.96 -2.56 -7.34
C ARG A 47 -15.92 -1.11 -7.81
N THR A 48 -17.09 -0.50 -7.87
CA THR A 48 -17.22 0.94 -8.16
C THR A 48 -17.78 1.71 -6.95
N PRO A 49 -17.12 2.80 -6.52
CA PRO A 49 -15.77 3.19 -6.89
C PRO A 49 -14.72 2.21 -6.33
N ILE A 50 -13.57 2.09 -7.00
CA ILE A 50 -12.42 1.36 -6.46
C ILE A 50 -11.97 2.10 -5.21
N ARG A 51 -11.76 1.38 -4.10
CA ARG A 51 -11.39 1.99 -2.80
C ARG A 51 -9.96 1.63 -2.43
N CYS A 52 -9.25 2.58 -1.81
CA CYS A 52 -7.95 2.31 -1.22
C CYS A 52 -8.05 1.19 -0.17
N MET A 53 -7.23 0.14 -0.34
CA MET A 53 -7.20 -1.00 0.59
C MET A 53 -6.51 -0.70 1.93
N GLY A 54 -5.83 0.44 2.06
CA GLY A 54 -5.17 0.87 3.31
C GLY A 54 -6.12 1.20 4.47
N GLY A 55 -7.44 1.16 4.23
CA GLY A 55 -8.45 1.42 5.26
C GLY A 55 -8.82 2.89 5.43
N CYS A 56 -8.25 3.80 4.64
CA CYS A 56 -8.67 5.21 4.61
C CYS A 56 -10.01 5.43 3.86
N GLN A 57 -10.50 4.42 3.13
CA GLN A 57 -11.76 4.43 2.36
C GLN A 57 -11.86 5.51 1.27
N GLN A 58 -10.77 6.17 0.93
CA GLN A 58 -10.75 7.12 -0.19
C GLN A 58 -11.00 6.38 -1.52
N ASP A 59 -11.67 7.07 -2.44
CA ASP A 59 -11.77 6.64 -3.84
C ASP A 59 -10.37 6.59 -4.42
N TRP A 60 -10.06 5.45 -5.04
CA TRP A 60 -8.78 5.21 -5.69
C TRP A 60 -8.90 5.52 -7.18
N SER A 61 -7.89 6.20 -7.72
CA SER A 61 -7.83 6.59 -9.13
C SER A 61 -6.47 6.29 -9.74
N LEU A 62 -6.48 5.73 -10.95
CA LEU A 62 -5.25 5.46 -11.71
C LEU A 62 -4.42 6.73 -11.99
N LEU A 63 -5.05 7.91 -12.00
CA LEU A 63 -4.39 9.18 -12.28
C LEU A 63 -3.58 9.70 -11.08
N THR A 64 -4.06 9.43 -9.88
CA THR A 64 -3.54 10.05 -8.64
C THR A 64 -2.94 9.06 -7.67
N ASP A 65 -3.27 7.79 -7.77
CA ASP A 65 -2.92 6.77 -6.79
C ASP A 65 -2.04 5.66 -7.38
N GLU A 66 -1.64 4.72 -6.52
CA GLU A 66 -0.64 3.72 -6.85
C GLU A 66 -1.22 2.31 -6.75
N LEU A 67 -0.69 1.44 -7.61
CA LEU A 67 -0.88 0.00 -7.50
C LEU A 67 0.38 -0.60 -6.86
N HIS A 68 0.22 -1.24 -5.71
CA HIS A 68 1.30 -1.90 -4.98
C HIS A 68 1.46 -3.33 -5.49
N LEU A 69 2.68 -3.71 -5.88
CA LEU A 69 2.99 -5.05 -6.32
C LEU A 69 3.40 -5.93 -5.13
N CYS A 70 2.65 -6.99 -4.88
CA CYS A 70 2.88 -7.96 -3.80
C CYS A 70 3.80 -9.11 -4.21
N SER A 71 4.09 -9.28 -5.50
CA SER A 71 4.98 -10.33 -6.00
C SER A 71 5.67 -9.91 -7.30
N TYR A 72 6.96 -10.19 -7.39
CA TYR A 72 7.76 -9.99 -8.61
C TYR A 72 7.99 -11.32 -9.36
N GLU A 73 7.28 -12.39 -9.02
CA GLU A 73 7.54 -13.72 -9.60
C GLU A 73 7.04 -13.87 -11.04
N ARG A 74 6.04 -13.07 -11.44
CA ARG A 74 5.37 -13.15 -12.73
C ARG A 74 5.34 -11.79 -13.42
N LEU A 75 6.50 -11.13 -13.52
CA LEU A 75 6.55 -9.80 -14.13
C LEU A 75 6.05 -9.83 -15.58
N GLY A 76 5.08 -8.96 -15.87
CA GLY A 76 4.37 -8.89 -17.15
C GLY A 76 3.21 -9.89 -17.29
N ALA A 77 3.02 -10.78 -16.32
CA ALA A 77 1.95 -11.76 -16.24
C ALA A 77 1.37 -11.83 -14.81
N GLU A 78 1.34 -10.69 -14.11
CA GLU A 78 0.89 -10.61 -12.73
C GLU A 78 -0.59 -10.97 -12.62
N LEU A 79 -0.93 -11.82 -11.65
CA LEU A 79 -2.32 -12.08 -11.34
C LEU A 79 -2.96 -10.81 -10.79
N HIS A 80 -4.27 -10.68 -10.95
CA HIS A 80 -5.01 -9.53 -10.43
C HIS A 80 -4.81 -9.37 -8.91
N GLU A 81 -4.76 -10.49 -8.18
CA GLU A 81 -4.52 -10.55 -6.73
C GLU A 81 -3.07 -10.28 -6.28
N ASP A 82 -2.12 -10.23 -7.21
CA ASP A 82 -0.73 -9.84 -6.91
C ASP A 82 -0.60 -8.32 -6.73
N ILE A 83 -1.66 -7.56 -6.98
CA ILE A 83 -1.65 -6.10 -7.06
C ILE A 83 -2.73 -5.52 -6.13
N LEU A 84 -2.37 -4.48 -5.36
CA LEU A 84 -3.30 -3.83 -4.41
C LEU A 84 -3.47 -2.34 -4.74
N PRO A 85 -4.71 -1.80 -4.83
CA PRO A 85 -4.97 -0.38 -4.98
C PRO A 85 -4.77 0.36 -3.66
N LEU A 86 -3.80 1.28 -3.63
CA LEU A 86 -3.50 2.12 -2.47
C LEU A 86 -3.41 3.59 -2.88
N CYS A 87 -4.01 4.47 -2.09
CA CYS A 87 -3.73 5.89 -2.23
C CYS A 87 -2.26 6.17 -1.86
N ARG A 88 -1.68 7.25 -2.38
CA ARG A 88 -0.27 7.59 -2.16
C ARG A 88 0.17 7.57 -0.69
N GLY A 89 -0.71 8.03 0.21
CA GLY A 89 -0.48 8.03 1.65
C GLY A 89 -0.36 6.62 2.21
N CYS A 90 -1.36 5.77 1.99
CA CYS A 90 -1.34 4.39 2.46
C CYS A 90 -0.25 3.54 1.78
N HIS A 91 0.08 3.82 0.53
CA HIS A 91 1.20 3.19 -0.17
C HIS A 91 2.54 3.52 0.50
N THR A 92 2.73 4.79 0.86
CA THR A 92 3.91 5.24 1.61
C THR A 92 3.98 4.61 3.00
N ASP A 93 2.86 4.60 3.74
CA ASP A 93 2.79 3.98 5.06
C ASP A 93 3.13 2.48 5.00
N LEU A 94 2.70 1.78 3.94
CA LEU A 94 3.03 0.37 3.71
C LEU A 94 4.53 0.16 3.58
N HIS A 95 5.21 0.94 2.75
CA HIS A 95 6.66 0.84 2.63
C HIS A 95 7.37 1.18 3.94
N LEU A 96 6.91 2.19 4.67
CA LEU A 96 7.48 2.56 5.98
C LEU A 96 7.33 1.44 7.02
N VAL A 97 6.19 0.76 7.05
CA VAL A 97 5.98 -0.40 7.94
C VAL A 97 6.89 -1.55 7.55
N MET A 98 6.97 -1.88 6.27
CA MET A 98 7.84 -2.96 5.75
C MET A 98 9.32 -2.67 5.97
N GLU A 99 9.73 -1.40 5.92
CA GLU A 99 11.10 -0.98 6.18
C GLU A 99 11.47 -1.11 7.66
N ARG A 100 10.56 -0.68 8.55
CA ARG A 100 10.80 -0.60 10.01
C ARG A 100 10.66 -1.94 10.73
N ASP A 101 9.69 -2.77 10.36
CA ASP A 101 9.47 -4.05 11.05
C ASP A 101 10.34 -5.16 10.43
N VAL A 102 11.48 -5.42 11.08
CA VAL A 102 12.44 -6.44 10.65
C VAL A 102 11.86 -7.85 10.58
N ARG A 103 10.80 -8.15 11.35
CA ARG A 103 10.17 -9.48 11.34
C ARG A 103 9.46 -9.74 10.03
N LEU A 104 8.94 -8.68 9.40
CA LEU A 104 8.36 -8.82 8.08
C LEU A 104 9.40 -9.43 7.15
N ARG A 105 10.66 -8.98 7.14
CA ARG A 105 11.73 -9.43 6.21
C ARG A 105 11.96 -10.95 6.14
N LEU A 106 11.44 -11.70 7.10
CA LEU A 106 11.46 -13.17 7.15
C LEU A 106 10.39 -13.81 6.26
N LEU A 107 9.32 -13.09 5.94
CA LEU A 107 8.22 -13.53 5.08
C LEU A 107 8.61 -13.48 3.59
N ASP A 108 7.68 -13.83 2.71
CA ASP A 108 7.73 -13.40 1.32
C ASP A 108 7.11 -12.01 1.14
N LEU A 109 7.22 -11.42 -0.06
CA LEU A 109 6.72 -10.08 -0.31
C LEU A 109 5.20 -9.98 -0.17
N ARG A 110 4.46 -11.04 -0.48
CA ARG A 110 2.99 -11.04 -0.46
C ARG A 110 2.52 -10.99 0.97
N ASP A 111 3.00 -11.92 1.79
CA ASP A 111 2.68 -12.00 3.21
C ASP A 111 3.12 -10.73 3.96
N ALA A 112 4.29 -10.19 3.60
CA ALA A 112 4.77 -8.93 4.16
C ALA A 112 3.86 -7.75 3.81
N SER A 113 3.43 -7.65 2.56
CA SER A 113 2.55 -6.57 2.08
C SER A 113 1.19 -6.65 2.76
N LEU A 114 0.60 -7.84 2.84
CA LEU A 114 -0.70 -8.07 3.48
C LEU A 114 -0.63 -7.85 5.00
N THR A 115 0.44 -8.28 5.66
CA THR A 115 0.65 -8.04 7.09
C THR A 115 0.81 -6.54 7.38
N ALA A 116 1.63 -5.84 6.60
CA ALA A 116 1.79 -4.39 6.72
C ALA A 116 0.47 -3.65 6.49
N LEU A 117 -0.31 -4.08 5.49
CA LEU A 117 -1.63 -3.53 5.22
C LEU A 117 -2.57 -3.71 6.42
N GLY A 118 -2.58 -4.88 7.05
CA GLY A 118 -3.36 -5.15 8.26
C GLY A 118 -2.98 -4.22 9.42
N MET A 119 -1.69 -3.92 9.59
CA MET A 119 -1.21 -2.96 10.59
C MET A 119 -1.72 -1.54 10.32
N ILE A 120 -1.64 -1.07 9.06
CA ILE A 120 -2.13 0.26 8.66
C ILE A 120 -3.63 0.36 8.88
N GLN A 121 -4.41 -0.64 8.44
CA GLN A 121 -5.85 -0.68 8.65
C GLN A 121 -6.21 -0.62 10.14
N GLY A 122 -5.47 -1.34 10.99
CA GLY A 122 -5.64 -1.29 12.44
C GLY A 122 -5.37 0.10 13.03
N GLN A 123 -4.34 0.80 12.54
CA GLN A 123 -4.04 2.17 12.95
C GLN A 123 -5.15 3.15 12.51
N GLN A 124 -5.64 3.05 11.28
CA GLN A 124 -6.73 3.92 10.80
C GLN A 124 -8.00 3.71 11.61
N LYS A 125 -8.37 2.45 11.91
CA LYS A 125 -9.52 2.13 12.78
C LYS A 125 -9.37 2.73 14.19
N ARG A 126 -8.16 2.76 14.74
CA ARG A 126 -7.90 3.40 16.05
C ARG A 126 -8.00 4.92 15.99
N ARG A 127 -7.55 5.55 14.88
CA ARG A 127 -7.67 7.00 14.67
C ARG A 127 -9.12 7.43 14.55
N THR A 128 -9.92 6.72 13.76
CA THR A 128 -11.35 7.04 13.56
C THR A 128 -12.19 6.77 14.81
N ARG A 129 -11.81 5.80 15.65
CA ARG A 129 -12.48 5.51 16.92
C ARG A 129 -12.13 6.47 18.05
N ARG A 130 -11.07 7.28 17.95
CA ARG A 130 -10.70 8.23 19.01
C ARG A 130 -11.65 9.44 18.91
N PRO A 131 -12.64 9.61 19.80
CA PRO A 131 -13.50 10.79 19.77
C PRO A 131 -12.65 12.01 20.11
N GLY A 132 -13.05 13.17 19.57
CA GLY A 132 -12.33 14.43 19.74
C GLY A 132 -11.89 14.66 21.19
N ALA A 133 -10.63 15.08 21.36
CA ALA A 133 -10.22 15.69 22.61
C ALA A 133 -11.15 16.87 22.86
N VAL A 134 -11.96 16.77 23.91
CA VAL A 134 -12.83 17.85 24.40
C VAL A 134 -11.92 19.08 24.63
N PRO A 135 -12.22 20.26 24.06
CA PRO A 135 -11.53 21.47 24.47
C PRO A 135 -11.82 21.67 25.96
N ARG A 136 -10.79 21.82 26.80
CA ARG A 136 -10.96 22.30 28.17
C ARG A 136 -11.53 23.72 28.10
N THR A 137 -12.85 23.84 28.06
CA THR A 137 -13.55 25.11 28.22
C THR A 137 -13.56 25.49 29.69
N GLY A 138 -12.93 26.63 30.01
CA GLY A 138 -13.36 27.56 31.05
C GLY A 138 -13.06 27.20 32.50
N ASP A 139 -11.92 27.65 33.01
CA ASP A 139 -11.85 28.17 34.38
C ASP A 139 -12.22 29.66 34.32
N THR A 140 -13.51 29.97 34.29
CA THR A 140 -14.00 31.30 34.67
C THR A 140 -13.98 31.36 36.19
N ARG A 141 -12.89 31.88 36.76
CA ARG A 141 -12.90 32.40 38.13
C ARG A 141 -13.74 33.68 38.15
N SER A 142 -15.02 33.55 38.50
CA SER A 142 -15.71 34.59 39.25
C SER A 142 -15.34 34.43 40.72
N SER A 143 -14.78 35.48 41.32
CA SER A 143 -14.80 35.65 42.77
C SER A 143 -15.19 37.09 43.05
N HIS A 144 -16.20 37.19 43.90
CA HIS A 144 -16.76 38.37 44.51
C HIS A 144 -15.75 39.11 45.38
#